data_AF-A0A8C2UFF6-F1
#
_entry.id   AF-A0A8C2UFF6-F1
#
_cell.length_a   1.000
_cell.length_b   1.000
_cell.length_c   1.000
_cell.angle_alpha   90.00
_cell.angle_beta   90.00
_cell.angle_gamma   90.00
#
_symmetry.space_group_name_H-M   'P 1'
#
loop_
_entity.id
_entity.type
_entity.pdbx_description
1 polymer ?
#
loop_
_entity_poly.entity_id
_entity_poly.type
_entity_poly.pdbx_seq_one_letter_code
_entity_poly.pdbx_strand_id
1 'polypeptide(L)'
;MSLTGCLLERITEEECQVQDQPLGMAFVTFREKSMATYILKDFRACKCQSLQCKGEPQPSSYSRELQVSRWSVTLAAYPQDICW
;
A
#
# COMPACT_ATOMS: atom_id res chain seq x y z
N MET A 1 -31.92 -24.02 11.10
CA MET A 1 -30.62 -23.32 11.01
C MET A 1 -30.72 -22.06 11.87
N SER A 2 -29.78 -21.81 12.78
CA SER A 2 -29.77 -20.59 13.59
C SER A 2 -29.23 -19.43 12.75
N LEU A 3 -29.69 -18.20 13.03
CA LEU A 3 -29.17 -16.98 12.40
C LEU A 3 -27.64 -16.86 12.49
N THR A 4 -27.06 -17.32 13.59
CA THR A 4 -25.61 -17.36 13.80
C THR A 4 -24.87 -18.27 12.83
N GLY A 5 -25.49 -19.39 12.41
CA GLY A 5 -24.89 -20.31 11.44
C GLY A 5 -24.81 -19.70 10.05
N CYS A 6 -25.90 -19.07 9.58
CA CYS A 6 -25.94 -18.40 8.28
C CYS A 6 -24.98 -17.21 8.20
N LEU A 7 -24.79 -16.48 9.30
CA LEU A 7 -23.83 -15.38 9.36
C LEU A 7 -22.39 -15.86 9.25
N LEU A 8 -22.04 -16.94 9.95
CA LEU A 8 -20.70 -17.51 9.92
C LEU A 8 -20.34 -18.06 8.53
N GLU A 9 -21.31 -18.71 7.88
CA GLU A 9 -21.16 -19.22 6.51
C GLU A 9 -20.82 -18.08 5.53
N ARG A 10 -21.58 -16.98 5.58
CA ARG A 10 -21.33 -15.80 4.74
C ARG A 10 -19.98 -15.13 4.99
N ILE A 11 -19.57 -15.01 6.26
CA ILE A 11 -18.24 -14.46 6.61
C ILE A 11 -17.14 -15.35 6.01
N THR A 12 -17.29 -16.66 6.12
CA THR A 12 -16.29 -17.61 5.60
C THR A 12 -16.19 -17.55 4.07
N GLU A 13 -17.33 -17.42 3.38
CA GLU A 13 -17.36 -17.21 1.94
C GLU A 13 -16.68 -15.89 1.53
N GLU A 14 -16.94 -14.80 2.25
CA GLU A 14 -16.32 -13.50 1.99
C GLU A 14 -14.80 -13.54 2.24
N GLU A 15 -14.33 -14.17 3.32
CA GLU A 15 -12.90 -14.34 3.61
C GLU A 15 -12.15 -15.12 2.52
N CYS A 16 -12.82 -16.09 1.87
CA CYS A 16 -12.26 -16.81 0.74
C CYS A 16 -12.17 -15.90 -0.50
N GLN A 17 -13.24 -15.18 -0.82
CA GLN A 17 -13.31 -14.33 -2.01
C GLN A 17 -12.34 -13.14 -1.99
N VAL A 18 -12.10 -12.56 -0.80
CA VAL A 18 -11.20 -11.41 -0.64
C VAL A 18 -9.75 -11.76 -1.02
N GLN A 19 -9.33 -13.02 -0.92
CA GLN A 19 -7.97 -13.44 -1.27
C GLN A 19 -7.66 -13.25 -2.77
N ASP A 20 -8.67 -13.37 -3.63
CA ASP A 20 -8.53 -13.25 -5.08
C ASP A 20 -8.75 -11.80 -5.59
N GLN A 21 -9.10 -10.86 -4.70
CA GLN A 21 -9.45 -9.48 -5.06
C GLN A 21 -8.63 -8.45 -4.26
N PRO A 22 -7.31 -8.34 -4.53
CA PRO A 22 -6.46 -7.38 -3.82
C PRO A 22 -6.82 -5.93 -4.18
N LEU A 23 -6.84 -5.05 -3.17
CA LEU A 23 -7.12 -3.62 -3.33
C LEU A 23 -6.03 -2.83 -4.08
N GLY A 24 -4.86 -3.44 -4.31
CA GLY A 24 -3.73 -2.76 -4.97
C GLY A 24 -3.00 -1.75 -4.07
N MET A 25 -3.15 -1.85 -2.76
CA MET A 25 -2.45 -1.03 -1.77
C MET A 25 -2.04 -1.85 -0.54
N ALA A 26 -1.07 -1.34 0.23
CA ALA A 26 -0.62 -1.95 1.46
C ALA A 26 -0.17 -0.90 2.48
N PHE A 27 -0.28 -1.23 3.76
CA PHE A 27 0.37 -0.50 4.84
C PHE A 27 1.71 -1.15 5.17
N VAL A 28 2.78 -0.36 5.19
CA VAL A 28 4.14 -0.84 5.49
C VAL A 28 4.66 -0.14 6.74
N THR A 29 5.12 -0.92 7.71
CA THR A 29 5.72 -0.42 8.94
C THR A 29 7.23 -0.59 8.92
N PHE A 30 7.94 0.30 9.62
CA PHE A 30 9.39 0.29 9.71
C PHE A 30 9.82 0.38 11.17
N ARG A 31 11.00 -0.16 11.50
CA ARG A 31 11.56 -0.13 12.85
C ARG A 31 11.75 1.30 13.36
N GLU A 32 12.16 2.21 12.48
CA GLU A 32 12.47 3.59 12.84
C GLU A 32 11.76 4.57 11.92
N LYS A 33 11.36 5.72 12.48
CA LYS A 33 10.73 6.80 11.72
C LYS A 33 11.63 7.34 10.60
N SER A 34 12.95 7.30 10.79
CA SER A 34 13.96 7.71 9.81
C SER A 34 13.84 6.91 8.50
N MET A 35 13.57 5.61 8.57
CA MET A 35 13.44 4.72 7.40
C MET A 35 12.22 5.10 6.56
N ALA A 36 11.05 5.27 7.19
CA ALA A 36 9.84 5.71 6.50
C ALA A 36 10.02 7.10 5.87
N THR A 37 10.70 8.00 6.60
CA THR A 37 10.99 9.35 6.12
C THR A 37 11.94 9.34 4.92
N TYR A 38 12.93 8.44 4.92
CA TYR A 38 13.87 8.27 3.81
C TYR A 38 13.14 7.86 2.53
N ILE A 39 12.32 6.82 2.60
CA ILE A 39 11.52 6.33 1.46
C ILE A 39 10.57 7.41 0.97
N LEU A 40 9.87 8.10 1.88
CA LEU A 40 8.93 9.17 1.50
C LEU A 40 9.63 10.32 0.76
N LYS A 41 10.86 10.67 1.15
CA LYS A 41 11.64 11.72 0.47
C LYS A 41 12.05 11.28 -0.93
N ASP A 42 12.52 10.04 -1.08
CA ASP A 42 12.92 9.47 -2.35
C ASP A 42 11.77 9.49 -3.37
N PHE A 43 10.60 8.95 -3.01
CA PHE A 43 9.41 8.95 -3.87
C PHE A 43 8.84 10.35 -4.17
N ARG A 44 9.14 11.37 -3.35
CA ARG A 44 8.74 12.76 -3.61
C ARG A 44 9.70 13.49 -4.54
N ALA A 45 10.99 13.20 -4.47
CA ALA A 45 12.00 13.81 -5.35
C ALA A 45 11.72 13.54 -6.83
N CYS A 46 11.07 12.41 -7.12
CA CYS A 46 10.67 11.97 -8.46
C CYS A 46 9.44 12.70 -9.03
N LYS A 47 8.70 13.46 -8.23
CA LYS A 47 7.42 14.10 -8.63
C LYS A 47 7.55 15.60 -8.94
N CYS A 48 8.75 16.11 -9.24
CA CYS A 48 8.92 17.50 -9.68
C CYS A 48 8.21 17.71 -11.04
N GLN A 49 7.07 18.40 -11.02
CA GLN A 49 6.21 18.61 -12.20
C GLN A 49 6.70 19.69 -13.17
N SER A 50 7.69 20.51 -12.79
CA SER A 50 8.11 21.71 -13.56
C SER A 50 9.49 21.63 -14.20
N LEU A 51 10.33 20.69 -13.77
CA LEU A 51 11.59 20.36 -14.43
C LEU A 51 11.59 18.86 -14.65
N GLN A 52 12.13 18.42 -15.78
CA GLN A 52 12.24 17.02 -16.21
C GLN A 52 13.16 16.19 -15.28
N CYS A 53 12.87 16.15 -13.99
CA CYS A 53 13.47 15.24 -13.04
C CYS A 53 12.90 13.85 -13.34
N LYS A 54 13.42 13.19 -14.37
CA LYS A 54 13.15 11.79 -14.72
C LYS A 54 13.84 10.84 -13.73
N GLY A 55 13.87 11.19 -12.44
CA GLY A 55 14.40 10.30 -11.42
C GLY A 55 13.34 9.27 -11.10
N GLU A 56 13.63 7.99 -11.33
CA GLU A 56 12.90 6.94 -10.63
C GLU A 56 13.32 6.96 -9.15
N PRO A 57 12.46 6.50 -8.22
CA PRO A 57 12.88 6.21 -6.85
C PRO A 57 14.13 5.30 -6.87
N GLN A 58 14.90 5.30 -5.80
CA GLN A 58 16.14 4.53 -5.67
C GLN A 58 15.96 3.11 -6.28
N PRO A 59 16.70 2.77 -7.35
CA PRO A 59 16.47 1.53 -8.06
C PRO A 59 16.95 0.32 -7.25
N SER A 60 16.28 -0.81 -7.48
CA SER A 60 16.62 -2.13 -6.95
C SER A 60 16.55 -3.16 -8.08
N SER A 61 17.01 -4.39 -7.82
CA SER A 61 16.90 -5.51 -8.76
C SER A 61 15.45 -5.81 -9.18
N TYR A 62 14.46 -5.37 -8.40
CA TYR A 62 13.03 -5.65 -8.63
C TYR A 62 12.25 -4.43 -9.18
N SER A 63 12.88 -3.25 -9.28
CA SER A 63 12.15 -2.01 -9.59
C SER A 63 11.40 -2.04 -10.93
N ARG A 64 11.95 -2.75 -11.93
CA ARG A 64 11.31 -2.92 -13.25
C ARG A 64 10.06 -3.80 -13.18
N GLU A 65 10.16 -4.94 -12.51
CA GLU A 65 9.04 -5.90 -12.37
C GLU A 65 7.91 -5.29 -11.55
N LEU A 66 8.25 -4.58 -10.48
CA LEU A 66 7.30 -3.94 -9.57
C LEU A 66 6.74 -2.61 -10.09
N GLN A 67 7.30 -2.07 -11.17
CA GLN A 67 6.91 -0.77 -11.76
C GLN A 67 6.83 0.35 -10.71
N VAL A 68 7.86 0.48 -9.87
CA VAL A 68 7.87 1.37 -8.69
C VAL A 68 7.60 2.84 -9.02
N SER A 69 7.86 3.28 -10.25
CA SER A 69 7.53 4.62 -10.75
C SER A 69 6.02 4.91 -10.81
N ARG A 70 5.18 3.87 -10.77
CA ARG A 70 3.71 4.00 -10.73
C ARG A 70 3.15 4.07 -9.31
N TRP A 71 3.96 3.86 -8.29
CA TRP A 71 3.48 3.79 -6.91
C TRP A 71 3.23 5.18 -6.34
N SER A 72 2.20 5.30 -5.49
CA SER A 72 1.96 6.48 -4.68
C SER A 72 2.28 6.15 -3.22
N VAL A 73 3.22 6.89 -2.64
CA VAL A 73 3.66 6.68 -1.26
C VAL A 73 3.29 7.90 -0.41
N THR A 74 2.55 7.64 0.67
CA THR A 74 2.15 8.64 1.67
C THR A 74 2.33 8.07 3.07
N LEU A 75 2.36 8.95 4.07
CA LEU A 75 2.26 8.51 5.46
C LEU A 75 0.82 8.02 5.70
N ALA A 76 0.67 6.87 6.35
CA ALA A 76 -0.63 6.36 6.75
C ALA A 76 -1.22 7.21 7.90
N ALA A 77 -2.55 7.35 7.90
CA ALA A 77 -3.27 7.86 9.05
C ALA A 77 -3.23 6.85 10.20
N TYR A 78 -3.60 7.26 11.41
CA TYR A 78 -3.77 6.31 12.50
C TYR A 78 -4.92 5.34 12.17
N PRO A 79 -4.88 4.08 12.65
CA PRO A 79 -5.91 3.10 12.32
C PRO A 79 -7.35 3.54 12.61
N GLN A 80 -7.53 4.40 13.62
CA GLN A 80 -8.83 4.94 14.02
C GLN A 80 -9.34 6.05 13.10
N ASP A 81 -8.45 6.66 12.32
CA ASP A 81 -8.73 7.77 11.41
C ASP A 81 -8.97 7.29 9.96
N ILE A 82 -8.93 5.99 9.71
CA ILE A 82 -9.15 5.38 8.39
C ILE A 82 -10.62 4.98 8.26
N CYS A 83 -11.27 5.42 7.17
CA CYS A 83 -12.52 4.81 6.71
C CYS A 83 -12.17 3.58 5.89
N TRP A 84 -12.34 2.39 6.47
CA TRP A 84 -12.07 1.09 5.86
C TRP A 84 -13.07 0.73 4.78
#